data_AF-A0ABD0XL41-F1
#
_entry.id   AF-A0ABD0XL41-F1
#
_cell.length_a   1.000
_cell.length_b   1.000
_cell.length_c   1.000
_cell.angle_alpha   90.00
_cell.angle_beta   90.00
_cell.angle_gamma   90.00
#
_symmetry.space_group_name_H-M   'P 1'
#
loop_
_entity.id
_entity.type
_entity.pdbx_description
1 polymer ?
#
loop_
_entity_poly.entity_id
_entity_poly.type
_entity_poly.pdbx_seq_one_letter_code
_entity_poly.pdbx_strand_id
1 'polypeptide(L)'
;MSDCVSNDRSFLNKDSRNGYKTWDEQSSPLSKGHVNGHEAYTAEEDLIVSVPHGLSLMKKKLVLHVDLNNTILVSDAVTSQGTVAALEYFISTVTWGRMSQKGKWEWMSDSPSLLPPCIGAVSYYSQFGRVPGFTSSAEGRRFRGVLDEHLAMLRWPEELKRDRELTVKGEDGQLYHWILPSFFQLLRDLVAEGREFAILFRTFGSDLPRVLSAMSRVLTQTSHPLFPDLPALKLNVNEMPGQICCSKKGVVMSRAEDHFSTHDGERALYQYLSFVQGLGGFQDHFDWWARNDYSNLGGKPLWVDPFDQNVQHIFIDDNIRQNDKDTIVHPKVFLEQGGSETRTASTSELYDLCLVQTDLLRAISDPGYFSQRINICQENYDRNLQQGAG
;
A
#
# COMPACT_ATOMS: atom_id res chain seq x y z
N MET A 1 -2.84 36.52 10.94
CA MET A 1 -3.71 37.23 9.99
C MET A 1 -2.88 37.59 8.78
N SER A 2 -2.85 36.69 7.81
CA SER A 2 -2.45 36.93 6.42
C SER A 2 -3.04 35.76 5.62
N ASP A 3 -3.98 36.09 4.75
CA ASP A 3 -4.84 35.18 3.99
C ASP A 3 -4.07 34.47 2.88
N CYS A 4 -4.20 33.14 2.80
CA CYS A 4 -3.84 32.38 1.60
C CYS A 4 -5.11 32.09 0.80
N VAL A 5 -5.25 32.82 -0.31
CA VAL A 5 -6.27 32.62 -1.33
C VAL A 5 -5.94 31.35 -2.11
N SER A 6 -6.79 30.33 -1.99
CA SER A 6 -6.81 29.13 -2.82
C SER A 6 -7.23 29.50 -4.24
N ASN A 7 -6.45 29.07 -5.23
CA ASN A 7 -6.78 29.27 -6.64
C ASN A 7 -6.95 27.89 -7.30
N ASP A 8 -8.19 27.41 -7.33
CA ASP A 8 -8.66 26.26 -8.10
C ASP A 8 -8.67 26.57 -9.59
N ARG A 9 -8.01 25.76 -10.43
CA ARG A 9 -8.31 25.67 -11.87
C ARG A 9 -8.11 24.28 -12.46
N SER A 10 -9.27 23.65 -12.71
CA SER A 10 -9.70 23.01 -13.97
C SER A 10 -8.63 22.48 -14.94
N PHE A 11 -8.54 21.15 -15.07
CA PHE A 11 -7.85 20.47 -16.16
C PHE A 11 -8.76 20.37 -17.41
N LEU A 12 -8.29 20.90 -18.53
CA LEU A 12 -8.90 20.77 -19.85
C LEU A 12 -8.28 19.61 -20.62
N ASN A 13 -9.17 18.78 -21.16
CA ASN A 13 -8.92 17.59 -21.98
C ASN A 13 -8.26 17.97 -23.33
N LYS A 14 -7.30 17.17 -23.79
CA LYS A 14 -6.87 17.16 -25.21
C LYS A 14 -6.80 15.74 -25.76
N ASP A 15 -7.63 15.53 -26.77
CA ASP A 15 -7.70 14.40 -27.68
C ASP A 15 -6.35 13.95 -28.24
N SER A 16 -6.18 12.65 -28.41
CA SER A 16 -5.42 12.11 -29.54
C SER A 16 -5.91 10.72 -29.91
N ARG A 17 -6.55 10.64 -31.07
CA ARG A 17 -6.85 9.42 -31.82
C ARG A 17 -5.53 8.85 -32.36
N ASN A 18 -5.36 7.54 -32.27
CA ASN A 18 -4.84 6.73 -33.38
C ASN A 18 -5.09 5.25 -33.11
N GLY A 19 -5.61 4.56 -34.12
CA GLY A 19 -5.90 3.13 -34.07
C GLY A 19 -4.87 2.29 -34.81
N TYR A 20 -4.83 1.00 -34.48
CA TYR A 20 -4.34 -0.13 -35.29
C TYR A 20 -5.03 -1.37 -34.71
N LYS A 21 -6.01 -1.97 -35.42
CA LYS A 21 -5.89 -3.11 -36.35
C LYS A 21 -5.21 -4.35 -35.76
N THR A 22 -6.10 -5.29 -35.46
CA THR A 22 -6.01 -6.72 -35.19
C THR A 22 -5.17 -7.52 -36.19
N TRP A 23 -4.50 -8.56 -35.68
CA TRP A 23 -4.11 -9.73 -36.46
C TRP A 23 -4.51 -11.00 -35.69
N ASP A 24 -5.36 -11.79 -36.34
CA ASP A 24 -5.82 -13.11 -35.92
C ASP A 24 -4.80 -14.21 -36.26
N GLU A 25 -4.81 -15.23 -35.41
CA GLU A 25 -4.71 -16.68 -35.63
C GLU A 25 -3.80 -17.26 -36.75
N GLN A 26 -3.00 -18.28 -36.40
CA GLN A 26 -3.31 -19.70 -36.74
C GLN A 26 -2.20 -20.71 -36.33
N SER A 27 -2.63 -21.70 -35.53
CA SER A 27 -2.47 -23.17 -35.70
C SER A 27 -1.09 -23.88 -35.70
N SER A 28 -0.80 -24.65 -34.61
CA SER A 28 -0.63 -26.12 -34.46
C SER A 28 0.17 -27.00 -35.48
N PRO A 29 0.51 -28.30 -35.22
CA PRO A 29 0.55 -29.14 -33.99
C PRO A 29 1.80 -30.09 -33.90
N LEU A 30 1.79 -31.04 -32.91
CA LEU A 30 2.45 -32.38 -32.81
C LEU A 30 3.35 -32.50 -31.56
N SER A 31 3.39 -33.56 -30.75
CA SER A 31 2.70 -34.87 -30.68
C SER A 31 2.88 -35.41 -29.25
N LYS A 32 1.90 -36.16 -28.72
CA LYS A 32 1.96 -36.82 -27.40
C LYS A 32 2.37 -38.28 -27.55
N GLY A 33 3.25 -38.70 -26.64
CA GLY A 33 3.88 -40.02 -26.58
C GLY A 33 3.03 -41.13 -25.96
N HIS A 34 3.60 -42.32 -26.10
CA HIS A 34 3.15 -43.66 -25.71
C HIS A 34 2.81 -43.84 -24.23
N VAL A 35 1.86 -44.75 -23.99
CA VAL A 35 1.55 -45.38 -22.71
C VAL A 35 2.20 -46.76 -22.68
N ASN A 36 2.95 -47.07 -21.62
CA ASN A 36 3.38 -48.43 -21.28
C ASN A 36 2.70 -48.86 -19.98
N GLY A 37 2.21 -50.10 -19.95
CA GLY A 37 1.93 -50.84 -18.74
C GLY A 37 2.84 -52.07 -18.65
N HIS A 38 3.33 -52.39 -17.46
CA HIS A 38 3.31 -53.71 -16.83
C HIS A 38 4.22 -53.74 -15.59
N GLU A 39 3.74 -54.47 -14.59
CA GLU A 39 4.30 -54.72 -13.27
C GLU A 39 5.62 -55.51 -13.28
N ALA A 40 6.45 -55.31 -12.24
CA ALA A 40 7.20 -56.39 -11.60
C ALA A 40 7.68 -55.96 -10.20
N TYR A 41 7.39 -56.81 -9.21
CA TYR A 41 7.89 -56.77 -7.84
C TYR A 41 9.33 -57.30 -7.76
N THR A 42 10.20 -56.64 -7.00
CA THR A 42 11.27 -57.29 -6.21
C THR A 42 11.62 -56.41 -5.01
N ALA A 43 11.64 -57.03 -3.83
CA ALA A 43 12.00 -56.44 -2.55
C ALA A 43 13.53 -56.40 -2.37
N GLU A 44 14.06 -55.32 -1.82
CA GLU A 44 15.40 -55.28 -1.21
C GLU A 44 15.52 -54.09 -0.22
N GLU A 45 15.73 -54.47 1.05
CA GLU A 45 16.45 -53.78 2.13
C GLU A 45 16.15 -52.29 2.45
N ASP A 46 15.45 -52.09 3.58
CA ASP A 46 15.26 -50.81 4.27
C ASP A 46 16.59 -50.22 4.78
N LEU A 47 17.30 -49.52 3.88
CA LEU A 47 18.22 -48.45 4.24
C LEU A 47 17.38 -47.24 4.64
N ILE A 48 17.27 -46.98 5.94
CA ILE A 48 16.76 -45.71 6.47
C ILE A 48 17.76 -44.61 6.07
N VAL A 49 17.59 -44.07 4.86
CA VAL A 49 18.15 -42.79 4.47
C VAL A 49 17.31 -41.75 5.18
N SER A 50 17.83 -41.23 6.29
CA SER A 50 17.33 -40.01 6.90
C SER A 50 17.40 -38.90 5.85
N VAL A 51 16.26 -38.59 5.22
CA VAL A 51 16.09 -37.40 4.41
C VAL A 51 16.49 -36.22 5.29
N PRO A 52 17.47 -35.39 4.89
CA PRO A 52 17.83 -34.21 5.65
C PRO A 52 16.56 -33.39 5.85
N HIS A 53 16.29 -33.00 7.10
CA HIS A 53 15.24 -32.05 7.42
C HIS A 53 15.31 -30.93 6.39
N GLY A 54 14.21 -30.77 5.66
CA GLY A 54 14.14 -29.93 4.47
C GLY A 54 14.86 -28.62 4.72
N LEU A 55 15.68 -28.22 3.74
CA LEU A 55 16.16 -26.86 3.61
C LEU A 55 14.98 -25.94 3.91
N SER A 56 14.96 -25.37 5.11
CA SER A 56 14.15 -24.21 5.41
C SER A 56 14.66 -23.17 4.44
N LEU A 57 13.99 -23.03 3.29
CA LEU A 57 14.11 -21.85 2.44
C LEU A 57 13.88 -20.68 3.38
N MET A 58 14.96 -20.03 3.79
CA MET A 58 14.90 -18.89 4.70
C MET A 58 13.92 -17.90 4.08
N LYS A 59 12.80 -17.71 4.77
CA LYS A 59 11.75 -16.79 4.33
C LYS A 59 12.37 -15.40 4.26
N LYS A 60 12.33 -14.76 3.09
CA LYS A 60 12.82 -13.38 2.89
C LYS A 60 12.31 -12.47 4.01
N LYS A 61 13.17 -11.60 4.53
CA LYS A 61 12.77 -10.51 5.39
C LYS A 61 11.80 -9.61 4.63
N LEU A 62 10.74 -9.17 5.30
CA LEU A 62 9.83 -8.16 4.75
C LEU A 62 10.17 -6.77 5.31
N VAL A 63 10.30 -5.79 4.42
CA VAL A 63 10.33 -4.37 4.80
C VAL A 63 9.07 -3.72 4.26
N LEU A 64 8.11 -3.49 5.14
CA LEU A 64 6.80 -2.91 4.79
C LEU A 64 6.86 -1.40 4.94
N HIS A 65 6.72 -0.69 3.84
CA HIS A 65 6.54 0.76 3.80
C HIS A 65 5.04 1.03 3.81
N VAL A 66 4.51 1.54 4.92
CA VAL A 66 3.07 1.68 5.14
C VAL A 66 2.73 3.15 5.21
N ASP A 67 1.96 3.64 4.26
CA ASP A 67 1.40 4.99 4.35
C ASP A 67 0.42 5.10 5.53
N LEU A 68 0.23 6.33 6.04
CA LEU A 68 -0.66 6.60 7.16
C LEU A 68 -2.08 6.94 6.71
N ASN A 69 -2.26 8.08 6.05
CA ASN A 69 -3.57 8.70 5.81
C ASN A 69 -4.32 7.96 4.71
N ASN A 70 -5.59 7.60 4.96
CA ASN A 70 -6.41 6.75 4.09
C ASN A 70 -5.83 5.34 3.81
N THR A 71 -4.76 4.95 4.52
CA THR A 71 -4.16 3.62 4.45
C THR A 71 -4.38 2.84 5.75
N ILE A 72 -3.82 3.30 6.87
CA ILE A 72 -4.10 2.73 8.22
C ILE A 72 -4.82 3.70 9.14
N LEU A 73 -4.92 4.97 8.75
CA LEU A 73 -5.69 6.01 9.43
C LEU A 73 -6.84 6.45 8.52
N VAL A 74 -8.08 6.35 8.98
CA VAL A 74 -9.25 6.88 8.23
C VAL A 74 -9.40 8.37 8.56
N SER A 75 -8.42 9.16 8.15
CA SER A 75 -8.37 10.61 8.31
C SER A 75 -7.18 11.16 7.51
N ASP A 76 -7.27 12.42 7.09
CA ASP A 76 -6.19 13.10 6.39
C ASP A 76 -5.91 14.47 7.03
N ALA A 77 -4.81 14.57 7.76
CA ALA A 77 -4.39 15.82 8.41
C ALA A 77 -3.92 16.88 7.40
N VAL A 78 -3.35 16.48 6.26
CA VAL A 78 -2.86 17.40 5.23
C VAL A 78 -4.03 18.12 4.59
N THR A 79 -5.10 17.40 4.29
CA THR A 79 -6.29 17.97 3.65
C THR A 79 -7.44 18.24 4.62
N SER A 80 -7.17 18.17 5.93
CA SER A 80 -8.09 18.49 7.03
C SER A 80 -9.40 17.69 7.00
N GLN A 81 -9.33 16.41 6.64
CA GLN A 81 -10.47 15.49 6.62
C GLN A 81 -10.51 14.66 7.89
N GLY A 82 -11.63 14.71 8.62
CA GLY A 82 -11.95 13.76 9.67
C GLY A 82 -12.45 12.44 9.08
N THR A 83 -12.89 11.53 9.94
CA THR A 83 -13.18 10.14 9.56
C THR A 83 -14.31 10.00 8.55
N VAL A 84 -15.40 10.75 8.72
CA VAL A 84 -16.53 10.68 7.80
C VAL A 84 -16.13 11.26 6.45
N ALA A 85 -15.48 12.44 6.43
CA ALA A 85 -15.07 13.09 5.20
C ALA A 85 -13.99 12.30 4.43
N ALA A 86 -13.07 11.65 5.14
CA ALA A 86 -12.03 10.81 4.55
C ALA A 86 -12.63 9.57 3.86
N LEU A 87 -13.58 8.90 4.51
CA LEU A 87 -14.25 7.74 3.92
C LEU A 87 -15.17 8.14 2.75
N GLU A 88 -15.90 9.24 2.86
CA GLU A 88 -16.66 9.79 1.72
C GLU A 88 -15.78 10.12 0.52
N TYR A 89 -14.63 10.74 0.79
CA TYR A 89 -13.63 11.03 -0.22
C TYR A 89 -13.15 9.74 -0.90
N PHE A 90 -12.72 8.74 -0.13
CA PHE A 90 -12.30 7.46 -0.67
C PHE A 90 -13.38 6.85 -1.58
N ILE A 91 -14.63 6.77 -1.13
CA ILE A 91 -15.74 6.22 -1.93
C ILE A 91 -15.89 6.97 -3.27
N SER A 92 -15.74 8.29 -3.29
CA SER A 92 -15.80 9.07 -4.54
C SER A 92 -14.68 8.74 -5.53
N THR A 93 -13.53 8.26 -5.05
CA THR A 93 -12.39 7.84 -5.88
C THR A 93 -12.54 6.45 -6.49
N VAL A 94 -13.35 5.59 -5.87
CA VAL A 94 -13.56 4.18 -6.26
C VAL A 94 -14.96 3.92 -6.82
N THR A 95 -15.70 4.96 -7.17
CA THR A 95 -17.03 4.86 -7.80
C THR A 95 -17.00 5.42 -9.20
N TRP A 96 -17.61 4.70 -10.14
CA TRP A 96 -17.31 4.84 -11.56
C TRP A 96 -18.51 5.23 -12.41
N GLY A 97 -18.29 6.15 -13.34
CA GLY A 97 -19.29 6.58 -14.31
C GLY A 97 -18.66 7.20 -15.55
N ARG A 98 -19.49 7.89 -16.32
CA ARG A 98 -19.08 8.63 -17.51
C ARG A 98 -20.00 9.81 -17.76
N MET A 99 -19.51 10.78 -18.53
CA MET A 99 -20.36 11.82 -19.10
C MET A 99 -21.04 11.30 -20.37
N SER A 100 -22.38 11.33 -20.38
CA SER A 100 -23.18 11.08 -21.58
C SER A 100 -22.92 12.13 -22.66
N GLN A 101 -23.32 11.83 -23.90
CA GLN A 101 -23.25 12.78 -25.02
C GLN A 101 -24.03 14.08 -24.76
N LYS A 102 -24.98 14.07 -23.83
CA LYS A 102 -25.78 15.24 -23.43
C LYS A 102 -25.17 16.00 -22.24
N GLY A 103 -23.95 15.65 -21.81
CA GLY A 103 -23.28 16.29 -20.69
C GLY A 103 -23.85 15.93 -19.31
N LYS A 104 -24.54 14.78 -19.19
CA LYS A 104 -25.05 14.27 -17.90
C LYS A 104 -24.21 13.11 -17.40
N TRP A 105 -23.95 13.06 -16.10
CA TRP A 105 -23.30 11.92 -15.45
C TRP A 105 -24.17 10.67 -15.50
N GLU A 106 -23.57 9.56 -15.92
CA GLU A 106 -24.17 8.22 -15.93
C GLU A 106 -23.28 7.29 -15.11
N TRP A 107 -23.84 6.70 -14.05
CA TRP A 107 -23.16 5.67 -13.27
C TRP A 107 -23.00 4.39 -14.09
N MET A 108 -21.83 3.78 -14.02
CA MET A 108 -21.49 2.54 -14.71
C MET A 108 -21.42 1.34 -13.77
N SER A 109 -21.39 1.60 -12.46
CA SER A 109 -21.46 0.61 -11.40
C SER A 109 -22.25 1.18 -10.22
N ASP A 110 -23.01 0.32 -9.56
CA ASP A 110 -23.64 0.61 -8.26
C ASP A 110 -22.78 0.14 -7.08
N SER A 111 -21.62 -0.46 -7.35
CA SER A 111 -20.67 -0.93 -6.34
C SER A 111 -19.31 -0.27 -6.52
N PRO A 112 -18.66 0.17 -5.42
CA PRO A 112 -17.29 0.65 -5.48
C PRO A 112 -16.30 -0.45 -5.90
N SER A 113 -15.23 -0.05 -6.57
CA SER A 113 -14.11 -0.93 -6.95
C SER A 113 -12.83 -0.13 -7.12
N LEU A 114 -11.68 -0.69 -6.73
CA LEU A 114 -10.39 -0.03 -6.96
C LEU A 114 -10.09 0.20 -8.45
N LEU A 115 -10.53 -0.73 -9.29
CA LEU A 115 -10.33 -0.67 -10.74
C LEU A 115 -11.62 -0.24 -11.45
N PRO A 116 -11.49 0.49 -12.57
CA PRO A 116 -12.65 0.81 -13.40
C PRO A 116 -13.31 -0.46 -13.93
N PRO A 117 -14.65 -0.52 -13.99
CA PRO A 117 -15.37 -1.71 -14.46
C PRO A 117 -15.14 -1.98 -15.96
N CYS A 118 -14.82 -0.95 -16.76
CA CYS A 118 -14.44 -1.11 -18.15
C CYS A 118 -13.68 0.13 -18.68
N ILE A 119 -13.17 0.01 -19.91
CA ILE A 119 -12.49 1.10 -20.62
C ILE A 119 -13.42 2.32 -20.74
N GLY A 120 -12.87 3.51 -20.48
CA GLY A 120 -13.59 4.79 -20.59
C GLY A 120 -14.41 5.16 -19.36
N ALA A 121 -14.51 4.29 -18.35
CA ALA A 121 -15.03 4.67 -17.05
C ALA A 121 -14.05 5.63 -16.36
N VAL A 122 -14.59 6.68 -15.76
CA VAL A 122 -13.84 7.64 -14.93
C VAL A 122 -14.41 7.62 -13.52
N SER A 123 -13.57 7.80 -12.50
CA SER A 123 -14.07 7.92 -11.14
C SER A 123 -14.82 9.23 -10.97
N TYR A 124 -15.78 9.26 -10.04
CA TYR A 124 -16.52 10.49 -9.74
C TYR A 124 -15.56 11.61 -9.31
N TYR A 125 -14.58 11.28 -8.46
CA TYR A 125 -13.53 12.21 -8.04
C TYR A 125 -12.73 12.77 -9.22
N SER A 126 -12.25 11.93 -10.15
CA SER A 126 -11.48 12.43 -11.29
C SER A 126 -12.30 13.34 -12.21
N GLN A 127 -13.62 13.17 -12.26
CA GLN A 127 -14.51 13.99 -13.09
C GLN A 127 -14.90 15.32 -12.42
N PHE A 128 -15.15 15.33 -11.12
CA PHE A 128 -15.74 16.47 -10.41
C PHE A 128 -14.85 17.06 -9.31
N GLY A 129 -13.69 16.47 -9.07
CA GLY A 129 -12.83 16.79 -7.94
C GLY A 129 -13.45 16.37 -6.61
N ARG A 130 -12.98 17.01 -5.55
CA ARG A 130 -13.46 16.75 -4.19
C ARG A 130 -14.84 17.39 -3.98
N VAL A 131 -15.83 16.56 -3.64
CA VAL A 131 -17.19 17.01 -3.31
C VAL A 131 -17.48 16.69 -1.85
N PRO A 132 -17.52 17.70 -0.95
CA PRO A 132 -17.90 17.49 0.45
C PRO A 132 -19.30 16.91 0.56
N GLY A 133 -19.51 15.92 1.43
CA GLY A 133 -20.82 15.29 1.57
C GLY A 133 -21.23 14.50 0.33
N PHE A 134 -20.28 13.88 -0.39
CA PHE A 134 -20.55 13.15 -1.64
C PHE A 134 -21.74 12.19 -1.50
N THR A 135 -21.82 11.43 -0.41
CA THR A 135 -22.92 10.47 -0.21
C THR A 135 -24.22 11.12 0.25
N SER A 136 -24.18 12.42 0.57
CA SER A 136 -25.35 13.24 0.88
C SER A 136 -25.86 14.01 -0.35
N SER A 137 -25.10 14.03 -1.45
CA SER A 137 -25.49 14.70 -2.69
C SER A 137 -26.51 13.89 -3.49
N ALA A 138 -27.20 14.54 -4.43
CA ALA A 138 -28.16 13.86 -5.29
C ALA A 138 -27.50 12.75 -6.13
N GLU A 139 -26.27 12.98 -6.58
CA GLU A 139 -25.50 12.07 -7.43
C GLU A 139 -24.96 10.88 -6.63
N GLY A 140 -24.40 11.14 -5.44
CA GLY A 140 -23.68 10.15 -4.64
C GLY A 140 -24.53 9.40 -3.60
N ARG A 141 -25.78 9.82 -3.33
CA ARG A 141 -26.68 9.18 -2.33
C ARG A 141 -26.84 7.66 -2.46
N ARG A 142 -26.64 7.11 -3.65
CA ARG A 142 -26.70 5.66 -3.88
C ARG A 142 -25.63 4.89 -3.11
N PHE A 143 -24.48 5.53 -2.85
CA PHE A 143 -23.36 4.93 -2.11
C PHE A 143 -23.45 5.20 -0.61
N ARG A 144 -24.53 5.82 -0.12
CA ARG A 144 -24.71 6.12 1.30
C ARG A 144 -24.70 4.86 2.16
N GLY A 145 -25.32 3.78 1.68
CA GLY A 145 -25.30 2.48 2.37
C GLY A 145 -23.88 1.96 2.60
N VAL A 146 -22.99 2.11 1.61
CA VAL A 146 -21.57 1.72 1.75
C VAL A 146 -20.89 2.54 2.85
N LEU A 147 -21.11 3.86 2.87
CA LEU A 147 -20.55 4.71 3.91
C LEU A 147 -21.04 4.29 5.30
N ASP A 148 -22.35 4.18 5.48
CA ASP A 148 -22.95 3.89 6.79
C ASP A 148 -22.51 2.50 7.31
N GLU A 149 -22.43 1.49 6.44
CA GLU A 149 -21.94 0.15 6.76
C GLU A 149 -20.48 0.19 7.26
N HIS A 150 -19.60 0.88 6.54
CA HIS A 150 -18.18 0.92 6.88
C HIS A 150 -17.89 1.81 8.08
N LEU A 151 -18.63 2.90 8.29
CA LEU A 151 -18.58 3.66 9.54
C LEU A 151 -19.03 2.81 10.73
N ALA A 152 -20.06 1.98 10.57
CA ALA A 152 -20.48 1.08 11.64
C ALA A 152 -19.39 0.08 12.03
N MET A 153 -18.67 -0.49 11.05
CA MET A 153 -17.54 -1.39 11.28
C MET A 153 -16.32 -0.69 11.91
N LEU A 154 -16.10 0.59 11.58
CA LEU A 154 -15.00 1.39 12.10
C LEU A 154 -15.27 1.97 13.51
N ARG A 155 -16.52 1.89 13.98
CA ARG A 155 -16.94 2.50 15.24
C ARG A 155 -16.19 1.89 16.41
N TRP A 156 -15.71 2.76 17.31
CA TRP A 156 -15.15 2.33 18.58
C TRP A 156 -16.29 1.75 19.45
N PRO A 157 -16.13 0.55 20.04
CA PRO A 157 -17.21 -0.08 20.82
C PRO A 157 -17.71 0.82 21.96
N GLU A 158 -19.03 0.95 22.10
CA GLU A 158 -19.68 1.89 23.02
C GLU A 158 -19.43 1.52 24.50
N GLU A 159 -19.25 0.24 24.78
CA GLU A 159 -18.91 -0.31 26.09
C GLU A 159 -17.48 0.01 26.53
N LEU A 160 -16.61 0.39 25.59
CA LEU A 160 -15.22 0.73 25.87
C LEU A 160 -15.07 2.22 26.15
N LYS A 161 -14.31 2.55 27.20
CA LYS A 161 -13.94 3.94 27.47
C LYS A 161 -13.14 4.51 26.30
N ARG A 162 -13.41 5.78 25.97
CA ARG A 162 -12.61 6.54 25.00
C ARG A 162 -11.13 6.49 25.36
N ASP A 163 -10.30 6.05 24.42
CA ASP A 163 -8.85 6.12 24.50
C ASP A 163 -8.34 7.33 23.70
N ARG A 164 -7.50 8.19 24.29
CA ARG A 164 -7.08 9.46 23.66
C ARG A 164 -6.18 9.28 22.45
N GLU A 165 -5.48 8.16 22.36
CA GLU A 165 -4.54 7.89 21.27
C GLU A 165 -5.14 6.95 20.25
N LEU A 166 -5.97 5.99 20.65
CA LEU A 166 -6.54 4.97 19.75
C LEU A 166 -7.90 5.34 19.17
N THR A 167 -8.52 6.43 19.66
CA THR A 167 -9.81 6.91 19.13
C THR A 167 -9.69 8.25 18.44
N VAL A 168 -10.57 8.48 17.48
CA VAL A 168 -10.81 9.76 16.84
C VAL A 168 -12.31 10.05 16.87
N LYS A 169 -12.68 11.33 17.07
CA LYS A 169 -14.07 11.76 17.03
C LYS A 169 -14.39 12.22 15.60
N GLY A 170 -15.36 11.58 14.96
CA GLY A 170 -15.81 11.95 13.63
C GLY A 170 -16.67 13.21 13.64
N GLU A 171 -16.93 13.74 12.44
CA GLU A 171 -17.74 14.93 12.19
C GLU A 171 -19.20 14.75 12.64
N ASP A 172 -19.69 13.52 12.65
CA ASP A 172 -21.00 13.10 13.15
C ASP A 172 -21.06 12.98 14.70
N GLY A 173 -19.94 13.24 15.37
CA GLY A 173 -19.81 13.18 16.81
C GLY A 173 -19.55 11.79 17.39
N GLN A 174 -19.50 10.74 16.56
CA GLN A 174 -19.21 9.37 16.98
C GLN A 174 -17.72 9.15 17.22
N LEU A 175 -17.39 8.09 17.96
CA LEU A 175 -16.02 7.66 18.18
C LEU A 175 -15.67 6.52 17.22
N TYR A 176 -14.53 6.64 16.57
CA TYR A 176 -14.00 5.67 15.62
C TYR A 176 -12.61 5.20 16.05
N HIS A 177 -12.23 4.01 15.61
CA HIS A 177 -10.83 3.57 15.65
C HIS A 177 -9.96 4.56 14.87
N TRP A 178 -8.90 5.09 15.49
CA TRP A 178 -7.97 5.99 14.81
C TRP A 178 -7.00 5.22 13.91
N ILE A 179 -6.47 4.10 14.40
CA ILE A 179 -5.68 3.13 13.62
C ILE A 179 -6.59 1.95 13.31
N LEU A 180 -6.60 1.50 12.04
CA LEU A 180 -7.44 0.39 11.60
C LEU A 180 -7.15 -0.91 12.40
N PRO A 181 -8.20 -1.62 12.86
CA PRO A 181 -8.05 -2.93 13.51
C PRO A 181 -7.27 -3.96 12.67
N SER A 182 -7.44 -3.95 11.35
CA SER A 182 -6.72 -4.84 10.42
C SER A 182 -5.20 -4.62 10.43
N PHE A 183 -4.71 -3.43 10.81
CA PHE A 183 -3.27 -3.21 10.98
C PHE A 183 -2.73 -3.89 12.25
N PHE A 184 -3.49 -3.89 13.36
CA PHE A 184 -3.09 -4.67 14.54
C PHE A 184 -3.12 -6.17 14.28
N GLN A 185 -4.11 -6.64 13.49
CA GLN A 185 -4.15 -8.03 13.06
C GLN A 185 -2.93 -8.40 12.19
N LEU A 186 -2.48 -7.51 11.29
CA LEU A 186 -1.24 -7.71 10.53
C LEU A 186 -0.03 -7.96 11.45
N LEU A 187 0.12 -7.19 12.53
CA LEU A 187 1.24 -7.39 13.46
C LEU A 187 1.21 -8.78 14.11
N ARG A 188 0.02 -9.26 14.47
CA ARG A 188 -0.19 -10.59 15.04
C ARG A 188 0.20 -11.67 14.04
N ASP A 189 -0.28 -11.53 12.79
CA ASP A 189 -0.03 -12.51 11.73
C ASP A 189 1.47 -12.60 11.39
N LEU A 190 2.15 -11.45 11.21
CA LEU A 190 3.59 -11.42 10.92
C LEU A 190 4.44 -12.08 12.02
N VAL A 191 4.09 -11.86 13.29
CA VAL A 191 4.78 -12.48 14.44
C VAL A 191 4.44 -13.97 14.54
N ALA A 192 3.18 -14.36 14.33
CA ALA A 192 2.75 -15.76 14.36
C ALA A 192 3.40 -16.58 13.24
N GLU A 193 3.67 -15.96 12.09
CA GLU A 193 4.41 -16.59 10.98
C GLU A 193 5.89 -16.82 11.29
N GLY A 194 6.44 -16.22 12.36
CA GLY A 194 7.85 -16.32 12.73
C GLY A 194 8.82 -15.73 11.69
N ARG A 195 8.33 -14.81 10.85
CA ARG A 195 9.13 -14.18 9.79
C ARG A 195 9.86 -12.95 10.33
N GLU A 196 11.08 -12.70 9.84
CA GLU A 196 11.74 -11.41 10.09
C GLU A 196 11.04 -10.30 9.29
N PHE A 197 10.67 -9.21 9.96
CA PHE A 197 10.08 -8.06 9.29
C PHE A 197 10.46 -6.73 9.96
N ALA A 198 10.29 -5.65 9.20
CA ALA A 198 10.28 -4.29 9.69
C ALA A 198 9.09 -3.53 9.07
N ILE A 199 8.56 -2.57 9.82
CA ILE A 199 7.51 -1.66 9.33
C ILE A 199 8.05 -0.24 9.42
N LEU A 200 8.01 0.44 8.29
CA LEU A 200 8.36 1.83 8.11
C LEU A 200 7.10 2.61 7.76
N PHE A 201 6.57 3.34 8.72
CA PHE A 201 5.50 4.29 8.47
C PHE A 201 6.00 5.41 7.56
N ARG A 202 5.24 5.73 6.52
CA ARG A 202 5.54 6.76 5.51
C ARG A 202 4.40 7.76 5.54
N THR A 203 4.68 9.05 5.44
CA THR A 203 3.63 10.08 5.36
C THR A 203 4.21 11.38 4.87
N PHE A 204 3.46 12.11 4.05
CA PHE A 204 3.75 13.52 3.78
C PHE A 204 3.24 14.46 4.89
N GLY A 205 2.33 13.98 5.74
CA GLY A 205 1.69 14.73 6.80
C GLY A 205 2.46 14.75 8.12
N SER A 206 1.77 15.15 9.19
CA SER A 206 2.34 15.36 10.53
C SER A 206 1.93 14.29 11.56
N ASP A 207 1.23 13.23 11.14
CA ASP A 207 0.68 12.20 12.04
C ASP A 207 1.74 11.22 12.57
N LEU A 208 2.92 11.15 11.94
CA LEU A 208 3.94 10.15 12.26
C LEU A 208 4.35 10.09 13.75
N PRO A 209 4.68 11.21 14.44
CA PRO A 209 5.04 11.16 15.86
C PRO A 209 3.93 10.57 16.73
N ARG A 210 2.66 10.89 16.42
CA ARG A 210 1.51 10.39 17.18
C ARG A 210 1.30 8.90 16.93
N VAL A 211 1.47 8.42 15.71
CA VAL A 211 1.40 6.99 15.39
C VAL A 211 2.49 6.21 16.12
N LEU A 212 3.74 6.68 16.08
CA LEU A 212 4.85 6.03 16.77
C LEU A 212 4.63 5.94 18.28
N SER A 213 4.16 7.02 18.89
CA SER A 213 3.83 7.04 20.33
C SER A 213 2.69 6.08 20.67
N ALA A 214 1.62 6.07 19.88
CA ALA A 214 0.50 5.14 20.07
C ALA A 214 0.95 3.68 19.93
N MET A 215 1.78 3.36 18.93
CA MET A 215 2.33 2.02 18.72
C MET A 215 3.25 1.60 19.88
N SER A 216 4.14 2.48 20.34
CA SER A 216 5.01 2.22 21.48
C SER A 216 4.18 1.90 22.72
N ARG A 217 3.15 2.71 23.00
CA ARG A 217 2.26 2.50 24.14
C ARG A 217 1.52 1.17 24.09
N VAL A 218 0.93 0.80 22.94
CA VAL A 218 0.17 -0.46 22.83
C VAL A 218 1.02 -1.72 22.82
N LEU A 219 2.29 -1.60 22.44
CA LEU A 219 3.24 -2.71 22.41
C LEU A 219 4.03 -2.88 23.71
N THR A 220 4.05 -1.87 24.61
CA THR A 220 4.92 -1.92 25.80
C THR A 220 4.22 -1.62 27.12
N GLN A 221 3.21 -0.74 27.15
CA GLN A 221 2.68 -0.18 28.40
C GLN A 221 1.25 -0.62 28.69
N THR A 222 0.36 -0.47 27.71
CA THR A 222 -1.08 -0.70 27.90
C THR A 222 -1.62 -1.45 26.71
N SER A 223 -2.26 -2.61 26.93
CA SER A 223 -2.82 -3.34 25.80
C SER A 223 -3.99 -2.59 25.16
N HIS A 224 -4.09 -2.67 23.83
CA HIS A 224 -5.29 -2.27 23.11
C HIS A 224 -6.47 -3.13 23.59
N PRO A 225 -7.65 -2.56 23.95
CA PRO A 225 -8.75 -3.35 24.53
C PRO A 225 -9.22 -4.52 23.66
N LEU A 226 -9.23 -4.34 22.34
CA LEU A 226 -9.57 -5.39 21.36
C LEU A 226 -8.39 -6.28 20.94
N PHE A 227 -7.16 -5.88 21.25
CA PHE A 227 -5.94 -6.65 20.92
C PHE A 227 -5.07 -6.75 22.19
N PRO A 228 -5.54 -7.48 23.21
CA PRO A 228 -4.90 -7.50 24.53
C PRO A 228 -3.50 -8.13 24.52
N ASP A 229 -3.21 -8.92 23.49
CA ASP A 229 -1.98 -9.67 23.27
C ASP A 229 -0.86 -8.87 22.59
N LEU A 230 -1.10 -7.64 22.12
CA LEU A 230 -0.07 -6.82 21.46
C LEU A 230 1.25 -6.70 22.26
N PRO A 231 1.25 -6.47 23.59
CA PRO A 231 2.51 -6.42 24.35
C PRO A 231 3.30 -7.73 24.35
N ALA A 232 2.63 -8.88 24.15
CA ALA A 232 3.29 -10.18 24.10
C ALA A 232 4.04 -10.41 22.78
N LEU A 233 3.80 -9.58 21.75
CA LEU A 233 4.49 -9.65 20.46
C LEU A 233 5.97 -9.23 20.54
N LYS A 234 6.37 -8.52 21.61
CA LYS A 234 7.75 -8.05 21.84
C LYS A 234 8.36 -7.28 20.66
N LEU A 235 7.52 -6.52 19.96
CA LEU A 235 7.96 -5.65 18.87
C LEU A 235 8.50 -4.33 19.44
N ASN A 236 9.68 -3.92 18.96
CA ASN A 236 10.27 -2.64 19.32
C ASN A 236 9.75 -1.53 18.40
N VAL A 237 9.58 -0.33 18.95
CA VAL A 237 9.21 0.88 18.20
C VAL A 237 10.30 1.91 18.35
N ASN A 238 10.86 2.39 17.24
CA ASN A 238 11.70 3.57 17.21
C ASN A 238 10.80 4.81 17.14
N GLU A 239 10.62 5.47 18.28
CA GLU A 239 9.76 6.64 18.41
C GLU A 239 10.35 7.92 17.80
N MET A 240 11.62 7.90 17.38
CA MET A 240 12.24 9.05 16.72
C MET A 240 11.88 9.09 15.23
N PRO A 241 11.04 10.06 14.79
CA PRO A 241 10.69 10.17 13.39
C PRO A 241 11.94 10.50 12.56
N GLY A 242 12.13 9.79 11.45
CA GLY A 242 13.09 10.21 10.44
C GLY A 242 12.47 11.19 9.43
N GLN A 243 13.29 11.78 8.59
CA GLN A 243 12.88 12.63 7.48
C GLN A 243 13.52 12.15 6.19
N ILE A 244 12.77 12.26 5.10
CA ILE A 244 13.28 12.09 3.74
C ILE A 244 13.14 13.42 3.03
N CYS A 245 14.26 13.92 2.52
CA CYS A 245 14.38 15.17 1.81
C CYS A 245 14.88 14.90 0.39
N CYS A 246 13.99 15.07 -0.58
CA CYS A 246 14.32 14.98 -2.01
C CYS A 246 14.80 16.32 -2.58
N SER A 247 15.72 16.25 -3.55
CA SER A 247 16.22 17.40 -4.31
C SER A 247 16.66 16.97 -5.72
N LYS A 248 17.03 17.93 -6.58
CA LYS A 248 17.65 17.63 -7.89
C LYS A 248 18.98 16.88 -7.77
N LYS A 249 19.65 16.97 -6.61
CA LYS A 249 20.91 16.29 -6.33
C LYS A 249 20.73 14.85 -5.83
N GLY A 250 19.48 14.46 -5.55
CA GLY A 250 19.15 13.15 -5.01
C GLY A 250 18.34 13.20 -3.73
N VAL A 251 18.29 12.07 -3.04
CA VAL A 251 17.51 11.87 -1.81
C VAL A 251 18.44 11.82 -0.61
N VAL A 252 18.05 12.51 0.47
CA VAL A 252 18.70 12.44 1.78
C VAL A 252 17.69 11.88 2.78
N MET A 253 18.11 10.90 3.57
CA MET A 253 17.35 10.34 4.68
C MET A 253 18.11 10.63 5.97
N SER A 254 17.43 11.23 6.94
CA SER A 254 18.01 11.56 8.24
C SER A 254 17.16 11.01 9.37
N ARG A 255 17.81 10.57 10.44
CA ARG A 255 17.17 10.19 11.70
C ARG A 255 18.19 10.34 12.83
N ALA A 256 17.92 11.21 13.79
CA ALA A 256 18.87 11.55 14.84
C ALA A 256 20.25 11.92 14.25
N GLU A 257 21.31 11.18 14.56
CA GLU A 257 22.66 11.40 14.04
C GLU A 257 22.92 10.69 12.70
N ASP A 258 22.04 9.76 12.31
CA ASP A 258 22.18 9.01 11.07
C ASP A 258 21.78 9.86 9.86
N HIS A 259 22.64 9.88 8.85
CA HIS A 259 22.43 10.60 7.59
C HIS A 259 22.88 9.73 6.42
N PHE A 260 21.96 9.41 5.53
CA PHE A 260 22.21 8.63 4.32
C PHE A 260 21.79 9.45 3.11
N SER A 261 22.54 9.37 2.02
CA SER A 261 22.20 10.11 0.81
C SER A 261 22.52 9.30 -0.45
N THR A 262 21.83 9.62 -1.54
CA THR A 262 22.14 9.06 -2.85
C THR A 262 23.38 9.67 -3.50
N HIS A 263 24.07 10.62 -2.84
CA HIS A 263 25.29 11.21 -3.40
C HIS A 263 26.40 10.18 -3.61
N ASP A 264 26.49 9.20 -2.71
CA ASP A 264 27.44 8.09 -2.78
C ASP A 264 26.85 6.84 -3.45
N GLY A 265 25.70 6.99 -4.13
CA GLY A 265 24.95 5.92 -4.80
C GLY A 265 23.62 5.58 -4.11
N GLU A 266 22.66 5.06 -4.88
CA GLU A 266 21.32 4.70 -4.38
C GLU A 266 21.37 3.51 -3.39
N ARG A 267 22.44 2.72 -3.43
CA ARG A 267 22.61 1.47 -2.68
C ARG A 267 22.63 1.65 -1.17
N ALA A 268 23.23 2.73 -0.67
CA ALA A 268 23.36 2.99 0.75
C ALA A 268 21.99 3.12 1.44
N LEU A 269 21.04 3.80 0.78
CA LEU A 269 19.68 3.95 1.28
C LEU A 269 18.92 2.61 1.29
N TYR A 270 19.06 1.81 0.22
CA TYR A 270 18.50 0.47 0.19
C TYR A 270 19.03 -0.39 1.35
N GLN A 271 20.35 -0.47 1.52
CA GLN A 271 20.98 -1.27 2.58
C GLN A 271 20.55 -0.83 3.98
N TYR A 272 20.49 0.48 4.23
CA TYR A 272 19.99 1.01 5.49
C TYR A 272 18.56 0.56 5.76
N LEU A 273 17.65 0.74 4.80
CA LEU A 273 16.25 0.35 4.93
C LEU A 273 16.08 -1.17 5.12
N SER A 274 16.86 -1.98 4.41
CA SER A 274 16.88 -3.44 4.55
C SER A 274 17.34 -3.89 5.94
N PHE A 275 18.22 -3.11 6.60
CA PHE A 275 18.74 -3.42 7.92
C PHE A 275 17.81 -3.02 9.07
N VAL A 276 16.85 -2.10 8.85
CA VAL A 276 15.91 -1.67 9.89
C VAL A 276 15.19 -2.86 10.52
N GLN A 277 14.94 -2.80 11.82
CA GLN A 277 14.19 -3.78 12.59
C GLN A 277 13.04 -3.11 13.34
N GLY A 278 11.99 -3.88 13.64
CA GLY A 278 10.84 -3.39 14.39
C GLY A 278 10.02 -2.36 13.61
N LEU A 279 9.37 -1.45 14.35
CA LEU A 279 8.53 -0.40 13.80
C LEU A 279 9.27 0.93 13.89
N GLY A 280 9.15 1.76 12.86
CA GLY A 280 9.64 3.13 12.84
C GLY A 280 9.00 3.89 11.69
N GLY A 281 9.49 5.08 11.37
CA GLY A 281 8.97 5.78 10.18
C GLY A 281 9.74 7.00 9.75
N PHE A 282 9.34 7.51 8.60
CA PHE A 282 9.92 8.66 7.94
C PHE A 282 8.83 9.58 7.41
N GLN A 283 8.96 10.87 7.71
CA GLN A 283 8.18 11.91 7.03
C GLN A 283 8.79 12.16 5.65
N ASP A 284 7.96 12.10 4.61
CA ASP A 284 8.31 12.34 3.22
C ASP A 284 8.28 13.84 2.84
N HIS A 285 8.95 14.17 1.74
CA HIS A 285 9.14 15.56 1.31
C HIS A 285 7.92 16.10 0.53
N PHE A 286 6.87 16.53 1.22
CA PHE A 286 5.63 17.04 0.58
C PHE A 286 5.90 18.20 -0.38
N ASP A 287 6.69 19.18 0.06
CA ASP A 287 7.09 20.33 -0.74
C ASP A 287 7.75 19.96 -2.07
N TRP A 288 8.56 18.88 -2.07
CA TRP A 288 9.17 18.39 -3.29
C TRP A 288 8.14 17.74 -4.20
N TRP A 289 7.23 16.93 -3.66
CA TRP A 289 6.16 16.31 -4.43
C TRP A 289 5.26 17.36 -5.10
N ALA A 290 4.85 18.39 -4.35
CA ALA A 290 4.05 19.50 -4.86
C ALA A 290 4.76 20.30 -5.97
N ARG A 291 6.08 20.51 -5.86
CA ARG A 291 6.89 21.19 -6.90
C ARG A 291 7.11 20.35 -8.16
N ASN A 292 6.82 19.06 -8.11
CA ASN A 292 6.91 18.13 -9.25
C ASN A 292 5.52 17.68 -9.70
N ASP A 293 4.54 18.59 -9.62
CA ASP A 293 3.17 18.43 -10.11
C ASP A 293 2.45 17.20 -9.55
N TYR A 294 2.78 16.78 -8.33
CA TYR A 294 2.26 15.57 -7.70
C TYR A 294 2.50 14.28 -8.49
N SER A 295 3.46 14.30 -9.42
CA SER A 295 3.84 13.13 -10.21
C SER A 295 4.66 12.12 -9.42
N ASN A 296 4.80 10.92 -9.96
CA ASN A 296 5.64 9.88 -9.40
C ASN A 296 7.11 10.30 -9.26
N LEU A 297 7.64 11.19 -10.10
CA LEU A 297 9.03 11.70 -10.00
C LEU A 297 9.26 12.58 -8.76
N GLY A 298 8.19 13.16 -8.22
CA GLY A 298 8.20 13.87 -6.95
C GLY A 298 7.79 12.99 -5.76
N GLY A 299 7.37 11.76 -6.02
CA GLY A 299 6.72 10.87 -5.06
C GLY A 299 7.64 10.32 -3.98
N LYS A 300 7.09 9.43 -3.16
CA LYS A 300 7.81 8.75 -2.08
C LYS A 300 8.83 7.78 -2.70
N PRO A 301 10.14 7.95 -2.49
CA PRO A 301 11.12 7.06 -3.08
C PRO A 301 11.01 5.66 -2.46
N LEU A 302 11.10 4.65 -3.33
CA LEU A 302 11.17 3.24 -2.97
C LEU A 302 12.27 2.57 -3.78
N TRP A 303 13.21 1.91 -3.11
CA TRP A 303 14.25 1.11 -3.75
C TRP A 303 13.89 -0.37 -3.74
N VAL A 304 14.01 -1.01 -4.90
CA VAL A 304 13.78 -2.45 -5.08
C VAL A 304 15.03 -3.05 -5.71
N ASP A 305 15.62 -4.02 -5.04
CA ASP A 305 16.70 -4.83 -5.58
C ASP A 305 16.15 -6.19 -6.02
N PRO A 306 15.97 -6.46 -7.32
CA PRO A 306 15.51 -7.77 -7.80
C PRO A 306 16.57 -8.86 -7.62
N PHE A 307 17.82 -8.50 -7.30
CA PHE A 307 18.92 -9.43 -7.08
C PHE A 307 19.08 -9.81 -5.59
N ASP A 308 18.38 -9.14 -4.67
CA ASP A 308 18.41 -9.49 -3.24
C ASP A 308 17.45 -10.66 -2.96
N GLN A 309 18.04 -11.82 -2.68
CA GLN A 309 17.30 -13.04 -2.36
C GLN A 309 16.85 -13.11 -0.89
N ASN A 310 17.24 -12.15 -0.05
CA ASN A 310 17.01 -12.17 1.39
C ASN A 310 15.97 -11.14 1.84
N VAL A 311 15.72 -10.07 1.07
CA VAL A 311 14.84 -8.96 1.49
C VAL A 311 13.86 -8.59 0.40
N GLN A 312 12.58 -8.45 0.74
CA GLN A 312 11.55 -7.90 -0.13
C GLN A 312 10.96 -6.64 0.50
N HIS A 313 10.90 -5.56 -0.27
CA HIS A 313 10.25 -4.32 0.12
C HIS A 313 8.85 -4.27 -0.48
N ILE A 314 7.85 -3.94 0.33
CA ILE A 314 6.45 -3.77 -0.12
C ILE A 314 5.97 -2.41 0.36
N PHE A 315 5.46 -1.58 -0.55
CA PHE A 315 4.87 -0.28 -0.27
C PHE A 315 3.36 -0.36 -0.37
N ILE A 316 2.67 0.07 0.68
CA ILE A 316 1.22 0.05 0.80
C ILE A 316 0.74 1.49 0.96
N ASP A 317 -0.09 1.95 0.02
CA ASP A 317 -0.56 3.33 -0.04
C ASP A 317 -1.87 3.40 -0.84
N ASP A 318 -2.85 4.17 -0.38
CA ASP A 318 -4.14 4.33 -1.06
C ASP A 318 -4.02 5.05 -2.41
N ASN A 319 -2.95 5.83 -2.61
CA ASN A 319 -2.67 6.63 -3.81
C ASN A 319 -1.72 5.96 -4.81
N ILE A 320 -1.43 4.66 -4.65
CA ILE A 320 -0.83 3.86 -5.72
C ILE A 320 -1.87 3.66 -6.83
N ARG A 321 -1.48 3.88 -8.08
CA ARG A 321 -2.32 3.72 -9.28
C ARG A 321 -1.59 2.86 -10.30
N GLN A 322 -2.30 2.03 -11.06
CA GLN A 322 -1.67 1.20 -12.10
C GLN A 322 -1.09 2.02 -13.27
N ASN A 323 -1.48 3.29 -13.41
CA ASN A 323 -0.88 4.22 -14.35
C ASN A 323 0.14 5.12 -13.64
N ASP A 324 1.18 5.52 -14.36
CA ASP A 324 2.31 6.27 -13.78
C ASP A 324 2.06 7.77 -13.62
N LYS A 325 0.92 8.29 -14.13
CA LYS A 325 0.67 9.74 -14.15
C LYS A 325 0.40 10.29 -12.75
N ASP A 326 -0.36 9.54 -11.96
CA ASP A 326 -0.94 10.01 -10.70
C ASP A 326 -0.62 9.08 -9.52
N THR A 327 0.43 8.26 -9.63
CA THR A 327 0.88 7.35 -8.57
C THR A 327 1.85 8.07 -7.62
N ILE A 328 1.68 7.87 -6.32
CA ILE A 328 2.39 8.60 -5.27
C ILE A 328 3.82 8.10 -5.00
N VAL A 329 4.16 6.90 -5.48
CA VAL A 329 5.46 6.26 -5.22
C VAL A 329 6.41 6.52 -6.40
N HIS A 330 7.68 6.80 -6.08
CA HIS A 330 8.78 6.83 -7.05
C HIS A 330 9.58 5.51 -6.98
N PRO A 331 9.19 4.47 -7.75
CA PRO A 331 9.88 3.18 -7.70
C PRO A 331 11.21 3.24 -8.45
N LYS A 332 12.29 2.89 -7.76
CA LYS A 332 13.67 2.80 -8.25
C LYS A 332 14.13 1.34 -8.20
N VAL A 333 14.42 0.75 -9.35
CA VAL A 333 14.85 -0.66 -9.48
C VAL A 333 16.33 -0.70 -9.82
N PHE A 334 17.13 -1.46 -9.06
CA PHE A 334 18.55 -1.66 -9.34
C PHE A 334 18.77 -2.42 -10.66
N LEU A 335 19.79 -2.00 -11.42
CA LEU A 335 20.09 -2.55 -12.74
C LEU A 335 20.99 -3.78 -12.71
N GLU A 336 21.83 -3.90 -11.69
CA GLU A 336 22.81 -4.98 -11.57
C GLU A 336 23.01 -5.42 -10.12
N GLN A 337 23.47 -6.66 -9.94
CA GLN A 337 23.78 -7.21 -8.63
C GLN A 337 24.95 -6.44 -7.99
N GLY A 338 24.76 -5.99 -6.75
CA GLY A 338 25.74 -5.16 -6.03
C GLY A 338 25.85 -3.71 -6.51
N GLY A 339 25.23 -3.33 -7.64
CA GLY A 339 25.37 -2.00 -8.23
C GLY A 339 24.62 -0.88 -7.50
N SER A 340 24.96 0.35 -7.87
CA SER A 340 24.39 1.58 -7.30
C SER A 340 23.45 2.32 -8.26
N GLU A 341 23.38 1.90 -9.51
CA GLU A 341 22.52 2.50 -10.52
C GLU A 341 21.09 1.94 -10.47
N THR A 342 20.12 2.83 -10.65
CA THR A 342 18.70 2.46 -10.69
C THR A 342 18.02 3.06 -11.91
N ARG A 343 16.96 2.40 -12.37
CA ARG A 343 15.97 2.99 -13.28
C ARG A 343 14.67 3.25 -12.54
N THR A 344 13.87 4.18 -13.05
CA THR A 344 12.47 4.29 -12.62
C THR A 344 11.66 3.17 -13.29
N ALA A 345 10.98 2.34 -12.50
CA ALA A 345 10.07 1.31 -13.00
C ALA A 345 8.66 1.89 -13.20
N SER A 346 7.85 1.25 -14.05
CA SER A 346 6.41 1.57 -14.06
C SER A 346 5.74 0.97 -12.84
N THR A 347 4.65 1.58 -12.39
CA THR A 347 3.87 1.05 -11.25
C THR A 347 3.29 -0.31 -11.59
N SER A 348 2.85 -0.51 -12.83
CA SER A 348 2.34 -1.78 -13.33
C SER A 348 3.37 -2.92 -13.24
N GLU A 349 4.67 -2.60 -13.37
CA GLU A 349 5.75 -3.59 -13.27
C GLU A 349 5.86 -4.14 -11.84
N LEU A 350 5.53 -3.33 -10.83
CA LEU A 350 5.72 -3.66 -9.42
C LEU A 350 4.38 -3.85 -8.66
N TYR A 351 3.24 -3.66 -9.33
CA TYR A 351 1.93 -3.82 -8.74
C TYR A 351 1.72 -5.27 -8.31
N ASP A 352 1.25 -5.48 -7.09
CA ASP A 352 1.12 -6.79 -6.46
C ASP A 352 2.44 -7.59 -6.38
N LEU A 353 3.58 -6.91 -6.46
CA LEU A 353 4.93 -7.47 -6.23
C LEU A 353 5.63 -6.72 -5.10
N CYS A 354 5.72 -5.39 -5.27
CA CYS A 354 6.32 -4.47 -4.31
C CYS A 354 5.40 -3.27 -4.02
N LEU A 355 4.29 -3.10 -4.75
CA LEU A 355 3.37 -1.97 -4.61
C LEU A 355 1.94 -2.48 -4.43
N VAL A 356 1.24 -1.97 -3.42
CA VAL A 356 -0.15 -2.32 -3.09
C VAL A 356 -0.96 -1.05 -2.98
N GLN A 357 -1.99 -0.91 -3.82
CA GLN A 357 -3.03 0.09 -3.60
C GLN A 357 -3.95 -0.37 -2.46
N THR A 358 -4.12 0.48 -1.45
CA THR A 358 -5.04 0.19 -0.34
C THR A 358 -6.50 0.24 -0.80
N ASP A 359 -7.24 -0.82 -0.53
CA ASP A 359 -8.69 -0.86 -0.57
C ASP A 359 -9.20 -0.57 0.83
N LEU A 360 -9.53 0.71 1.10
CA LEU A 360 -9.91 1.15 2.44
C LEU A 360 -11.19 0.47 2.94
N LEU A 361 -12.14 0.17 2.04
CA LEU A 361 -13.38 -0.53 2.40
C LEU A 361 -13.08 -1.96 2.88
N ARG A 362 -12.19 -2.68 2.17
CA ARG A 362 -11.71 -3.99 2.62
C ARG A 362 -10.84 -3.91 3.86
N ALA A 363 -9.96 -2.92 3.97
CA ALA A 363 -9.13 -2.72 5.16
C ALA A 363 -9.97 -2.48 6.42
N ILE A 364 -11.15 -1.88 6.30
CA ILE A 364 -12.12 -1.71 7.39
C ILE A 364 -12.89 -3.01 7.69
N SER A 365 -13.36 -3.72 6.67
CA SER A 365 -14.29 -4.86 6.81
C SER A 365 -13.63 -6.22 7.02
N ASP A 366 -12.38 -6.39 6.59
CA ASP A 366 -11.63 -7.65 6.64
C ASP A 366 -10.38 -7.49 7.54
N PRO A 367 -10.39 -8.07 8.76
CA PRO A 367 -9.24 -8.02 9.65
C PRO A 367 -7.96 -8.58 9.03
N GLY A 368 -8.05 -9.55 8.11
CA GLY A 368 -6.90 -10.16 7.45
C GLY A 368 -6.44 -9.45 6.19
N TYR A 369 -7.02 -8.29 5.83
CA TYR A 369 -6.79 -7.60 4.56
C TYR A 369 -5.30 -7.43 4.24
N PHE A 370 -4.52 -6.79 5.13
CA PHE A 370 -3.12 -6.50 4.85
C PHE A 370 -2.27 -7.77 4.72
N SER A 371 -2.49 -8.76 5.58
CA SER A 371 -1.81 -10.06 5.53
C SER A 371 -2.07 -10.77 4.20
N GLN A 372 -3.31 -10.75 3.71
CA GLN A 372 -3.65 -11.29 2.39
C GLN A 372 -2.92 -10.54 1.26
N ARG A 373 -2.86 -9.20 1.30
CA ARG A 373 -2.15 -8.41 0.28
C ARG A 373 -0.65 -8.71 0.26
N ILE A 374 -0.03 -8.83 1.43
CA ILE A 374 1.40 -9.16 1.56
C ILE A 374 1.69 -10.56 1.02
N ASN A 375 0.84 -11.55 1.34
CA ASN A 375 0.98 -12.91 0.81
C ASN A 375 0.91 -12.94 -0.72
N ILE A 376 -0.02 -12.19 -1.33
CA ILE A 376 -0.09 -12.03 -2.79
C ILE A 376 1.23 -11.46 -3.35
N CYS A 377 1.77 -10.41 -2.72
CA CYS A 377 3.05 -9.84 -3.11
C CYS A 377 4.20 -10.84 -3.05
N GLN A 378 4.25 -11.68 -2.01
CA GLN A 378 5.29 -12.69 -1.86
C GLN A 378 5.19 -13.79 -2.92
N GLU A 379 3.99 -14.34 -3.12
CA GLU A 379 3.74 -15.37 -4.14
C GLU A 379 4.08 -14.87 -5.55
N ASN A 380 3.73 -13.63 -5.85
CA ASN A 380 4.07 -13.00 -7.13
C ASN A 380 5.57 -12.78 -7.26
N TYR A 381 6.22 -12.32 -6.19
CA TYR A 381 7.65 -12.00 -6.20
C TYR A 381 8.50 -13.26 -6.40
N ASP A 382 8.17 -14.34 -5.68
CA ASP A 382 8.85 -15.62 -5.84
C ASP A 382 8.65 -16.22 -7.24
N ARG A 383 7.45 -16.09 -7.82
CA ARG A 383 7.21 -16.49 -9.23
C ARG A 383 8.01 -15.65 -10.22
N ASN A 384 8.09 -14.34 -10.01
CA ASN A 384 8.83 -13.44 -10.90
C ASN A 384 10.33 -13.77 -10.91
N LEU A 385 10.91 -14.03 -9.73
CA LEU A 385 12.31 -14.45 -9.61
C LEU A 385 12.58 -15.80 -10.30
N GLN A 386 11.67 -16.77 -10.18
CA GLN A 386 11.80 -18.07 -10.87
C GLN A 386 11.75 -17.94 -12.39
N GLN A 387 10.92 -17.03 -12.92
CA GLN A 387 10.81 -16.79 -14.36
C GLN A 387 11.99 -15.99 -14.92
N GLY A 388 12.59 -15.10 -14.12
CA GLY A 388 13.77 -14.32 -14.51
C GLY A 388 15.10 -15.08 -14.43
N ALA A 389 15.14 -16.23 -13.74
CA ALA A 389 16.31 -17.09 -13.63
C ALA A 389 16.38 -18.20 -14.71
N GLY A 390 15.41 -18.25 -15.62
CA GLY A 390 15.25 -19.27 -16.66
C GLY A 390 15.78 -18.90 -18.03
#